data_AF-A0A976HEG3-F1
#
_entry.id   AF-A0A976HEG3-F1
#
_cell.length_a   1.000
_cell.length_b   1.000
_cell.length_c   1.000
_cell.angle_alpha   90.00
_cell.angle_beta   90.00
_cell.angle_gamma   90.00
#
_symmetry.space_group_name_H-M   'P 1'
#
loop_
_entity.id
_entity.type
_entity.pdbx_description
1 polymer ?
#
loop_
_entity_poly.entity_id
_entity_poly.type
_entity_poly.pdbx_seq_one_letter_code
_entity_poly.pdbx_strand_id
1 'polypeptide(L)'
;MKMKSINQILATCVAGVFLCSVANAAQVLTPRVANTNTLLSTVPAHPAGTYLTFDVEYSVTAPQDGLESGIGVKVRYDSAFFETMPAAVSLNGIPADISNLYTKCMIAQPSPQTPLSGTMREVVFGWLDTTIRRDGTSPNGAVGWPNSADPSGTDGCLDPGSIANDGGALSPELSPGVNGKRLFTIRLKSLSTSDATKSTTVTITADGNVSYAKTMGVTEASTGSLAQTVKTIAVNGAPAPAIALATTNPIGLRRAHGSAATNFDIDGVATGFLTGLASESGAPIEHRQATTTNPHVVVFRFSTGVASVGGVSAINQASAAVTATAVPNPANPSEVLVTLSNVADRSRVQISLTGVAPVGGGGSIAQSAVVGFLAGDVDGNGTVTAGDVFFVQQRLNQAAAAAGNRFKADIDVNGTVQAGDVFFVQQRLNRTLQ
;
A
#
# COMPACT_ATOMS: atom_id res chain seq x y z
N MET A 1 20.26 104.17 -7.05
CA MET A 1 20.60 103.45 -8.30
C MET A 1 21.75 102.49 -8.02
N LYS A 2 21.45 101.20 -7.81
CA LYS A 2 22.27 99.99 -8.00
C LYS A 2 21.62 98.84 -7.21
N MET A 3 20.78 98.08 -7.90
CA MET A 3 20.24 96.80 -7.44
C MET A 3 21.36 95.75 -7.43
N LYS A 4 21.50 95.00 -6.33
CA LYS A 4 22.21 93.71 -6.30
C LYS A 4 21.18 92.60 -6.49
N SER A 5 21.41 91.74 -7.47
CA SER A 5 20.55 90.61 -7.84
C SER A 5 20.66 89.48 -6.82
N ILE A 6 19.50 89.06 -6.31
CA ILE A 6 19.28 87.79 -5.60
C ILE A 6 19.16 86.70 -6.67
N ASN A 7 20.22 85.92 -6.84
CA ASN A 7 20.20 84.67 -7.60
C ASN A 7 21.19 83.71 -6.95
N GLN A 8 20.78 82.43 -6.86
CA GLN A 8 21.50 81.26 -6.34
C GLN A 8 21.47 81.05 -4.82
N ILE A 9 20.51 80.23 -4.36
CA ILE A 9 20.72 78.88 -3.80
C ILE A 9 19.34 78.20 -3.86
N LEU A 10 19.04 77.55 -4.98
CA LEU A 10 17.90 76.65 -5.10
C LEU A 10 18.46 75.24 -4.92
N ALA A 11 18.51 74.78 -3.67
CA ALA A 11 18.86 73.40 -3.35
C ALA A 11 17.62 72.52 -3.63
N THR A 12 17.68 71.79 -4.73
CA THR A 12 16.70 70.79 -5.13
C THR A 12 16.71 69.63 -4.13
N CYS A 13 15.90 69.70 -3.06
CA CYS A 13 15.51 68.52 -2.30
C CYS A 13 14.54 67.71 -3.16
N VAL A 14 15.07 66.84 -4.02
CA VAL A 14 14.29 65.74 -4.60
C VAL A 14 13.94 64.82 -3.44
N ALA A 15 12.71 64.94 -2.93
CA ALA A 15 12.12 63.96 -2.02
C ALA A 15 12.00 62.64 -2.80
N GLY A 16 13.06 61.83 -2.74
CA GLY A 16 13.02 60.45 -3.15
C GLY A 16 12.08 59.72 -2.20
N VAL A 17 10.80 59.61 -2.58
CA VAL A 17 9.86 58.68 -1.97
C VAL A 17 10.40 57.28 -2.31
N PHE A 18 11.31 56.79 -1.46
CA PHE A 18 11.67 55.39 -1.42
C PHE A 18 10.40 54.66 -0.96
N LEU A 19 9.60 54.21 -1.93
CA LEU A 19 8.58 53.18 -1.72
C LEU A 19 9.31 51.91 -1.31
N CYS A 20 9.64 51.83 -0.02
CA CYS A 20 10.14 50.60 0.58
C CYS A 20 8.94 49.67 0.68
N SER A 21 8.72 48.84 -0.34
CA SER A 21 7.75 47.75 -0.24
C SER A 21 8.26 46.81 0.84
N VAL A 22 7.66 46.88 2.03
CA VAL A 22 7.90 45.88 3.08
C VAL A 22 7.41 44.55 2.52
N ALA A 23 8.36 43.68 2.16
CA ALA A 23 8.04 42.34 1.70
C ALA A 23 7.44 41.60 2.89
N ASN A 24 6.14 41.29 2.80
CA ASN A 24 5.49 40.53 3.85
C ASN A 24 6.13 39.13 3.93
N ALA A 25 6.40 38.69 5.15
CA ALA A 25 6.87 37.34 5.39
C ALA A 25 5.82 36.33 4.92
N ALA A 26 6.17 35.54 3.91
CA ALA A 26 5.26 34.57 3.32
C ALA A 26 5.28 33.28 4.14
N GLN A 27 4.09 32.79 4.48
CA GLN A 27 3.90 31.43 4.99
C GLN A 27 4.00 30.45 3.82
N VAL A 28 4.85 29.43 3.97
CA VAL A 28 5.12 28.44 2.93
C VAL A 28 4.80 27.05 3.45
N LEU A 29 3.81 26.43 2.81
CA LEU A 29 3.53 25.01 2.95
C LEU A 29 4.34 24.23 1.91
N THR A 30 4.99 23.16 2.33
CA THR A 30 5.85 22.34 1.46
C THR A 30 5.53 20.87 1.64
N PRO A 31 4.90 20.20 0.66
CA PRO A 31 4.71 18.77 0.71
C PRO A 31 6.03 18.02 0.52
N ARG A 32 6.24 16.97 1.33
CA ARG A 32 7.37 16.04 1.22
C ARG A 32 6.93 14.60 1.28
N VAL A 33 7.69 13.71 0.65
CA VAL A 33 7.52 12.27 0.85
C VAL A 33 7.70 11.96 2.33
N ALA A 34 6.72 11.26 2.93
CA ALA A 34 6.67 11.09 4.37
C ALA A 34 7.95 10.48 4.95
N ASN A 35 8.43 11.06 6.05
CA ASN A 35 9.68 10.67 6.74
C ASN A 35 10.94 10.85 5.88
N THR A 36 10.90 11.69 4.85
CA THR A 36 12.08 12.04 4.04
C THR A 36 12.13 13.54 3.77
N ASN A 37 13.26 14.05 3.30
CA ASN A 37 13.37 15.44 2.84
C ASN A 37 12.98 15.64 1.38
N THR A 38 12.48 14.62 0.70
CA THR A 38 12.26 14.74 -0.74
C THR A 38 11.02 15.58 -0.99
N LEU A 39 11.20 16.71 -1.68
CA LEU A 39 10.07 17.53 -2.13
C LEU A 39 9.13 16.67 -2.97
N LEU A 40 7.84 16.74 -2.63
CA LEU A 40 6.83 15.99 -3.34
C LEU A 40 6.06 16.94 -4.27
N SER A 41 6.48 17.03 -5.53
CA SER A 41 5.76 17.75 -6.58
C SER A 41 5.09 16.81 -7.58
N THR A 42 5.58 15.57 -7.70
CA THR A 42 5.05 14.58 -8.63
C THR A 42 5.22 13.16 -8.08
N VAL A 43 4.20 12.33 -8.26
CA VAL A 43 4.20 10.89 -8.01
C VAL A 43 4.02 10.19 -9.36
N PRO A 44 5.07 9.63 -9.96
CA PRO A 44 5.04 9.18 -11.34
C PRO A 44 4.26 7.86 -11.57
N ALA A 45 4.06 7.05 -10.54
CA ALA A 45 3.31 5.79 -10.62
C ALA A 45 2.73 5.42 -9.25
N HIS A 46 1.50 5.87 -8.96
CA HIS A 46 0.79 5.56 -7.72
C HIS A 46 -0.12 4.32 -7.91
N PRO A 47 0.18 3.17 -7.27
CA PRO A 47 -0.62 1.96 -7.46
C PRO A 47 -2.05 2.10 -6.96
N ALA A 48 -2.99 1.42 -7.63
CA ALA A 48 -4.37 1.33 -7.21
C ALA A 48 -4.51 0.70 -5.81
N GLY A 49 -5.53 1.12 -5.04
CA GLY A 49 -5.80 0.59 -3.71
C GLY A 49 -4.75 0.90 -2.64
N THR A 50 -3.72 1.71 -2.93
CA THR A 50 -2.62 2.02 -2.01
C THR A 50 -2.69 3.46 -1.48
N TYR A 51 -2.03 3.71 -0.35
CA TYR A 51 -1.99 5.03 0.27
C TYR A 51 -0.87 5.89 -0.29
N LEU A 52 -1.21 7.04 -0.85
CA LEU A 52 -0.28 8.15 -1.02
C LEU A 52 -0.07 8.80 0.35
N THR A 53 1.14 8.73 0.90
CA THR A 53 1.47 9.27 2.22
C THR A 53 2.51 10.37 2.10
N PHE A 54 2.20 11.56 2.63
CA PHE A 54 3.11 12.69 2.58
C PHE A 54 3.01 13.57 3.82
N ASP A 55 4.11 14.23 4.13
CA ASP A 55 4.18 15.23 5.19
C ASP A 55 3.96 16.62 4.59
N VAL A 56 3.29 17.49 5.33
CA VAL A 56 3.20 18.91 5.01
C VAL A 56 4.10 19.66 5.98
N GLU A 57 5.15 20.29 5.47
CA GLU A 57 5.99 21.19 6.25
C GLU A 57 5.45 22.62 6.20
N TYR A 58 5.59 23.32 7.31
CA TYR A 58 5.38 24.76 7.41
C TYR A 58 6.70 25.49 7.66
N SER A 59 6.86 26.64 6.99
CA SER A 59 7.97 27.56 7.18
C SER A 59 7.53 29.00 6.88
N VAL A 60 8.34 29.98 7.30
CA VAL A 60 8.15 31.41 7.00
C VAL A 60 9.38 31.96 6.28
N THR A 61 9.19 32.84 5.30
CA THR A 61 10.31 33.39 4.51
C THR A 61 11.10 34.49 5.22
N ALA A 62 10.56 35.09 6.29
CA ALA A 62 11.24 36.08 7.11
C ALA A 62 10.80 35.98 8.59
N PRO A 63 11.63 36.46 9.54
CA PRO A 63 11.30 36.44 10.97
C PRO A 63 9.99 37.17 11.30
N GLN A 64 9.23 36.62 12.24
CA GLN A 64 7.99 37.21 12.79
C GLN A 64 8.27 37.78 14.19
N ASP A 65 7.77 38.97 14.51
CA ASP A 65 7.84 39.57 15.86
C ASP A 65 6.73 39.07 16.77
N GLY A 66 6.85 37.81 17.22
CA GLY A 66 6.22 37.34 18.45
C GLY A 66 4.69 37.34 18.53
N LEU A 67 3.97 37.79 17.50
CA LEU A 67 2.52 37.68 17.43
C LEU A 67 2.11 36.31 16.91
N GLU A 68 0.96 35.87 17.41
CA GLU A 68 0.34 34.62 17.03
C GLU A 68 0.05 34.61 15.53
N SER A 69 0.70 33.71 14.81
CA SER A 69 0.47 33.51 13.39
C SER A 69 -0.23 32.19 13.22
N GLY A 70 -1.32 32.16 12.48
CA GLY A 70 -1.95 30.89 12.14
C GLY A 70 -2.46 30.85 10.72
N ILE A 71 -2.75 29.62 10.31
CA ILE A 71 -2.99 29.23 8.94
C ILE A 71 -4.18 28.29 8.90
N GLY A 72 -5.18 28.59 8.09
CA GLY A 72 -6.22 27.61 7.79
C GLY A 72 -5.82 26.79 6.58
N VAL A 73 -5.50 25.51 6.75
CA VAL A 73 -5.03 24.65 5.66
C VAL A 73 -6.19 23.86 5.06
N LYS A 74 -6.16 23.67 3.74
CA LYS A 74 -7.05 22.77 3.01
C LYS A 74 -6.23 21.82 2.16
N VAL A 75 -6.62 20.55 2.17
CA VAL A 75 -6.08 19.54 1.24
C VAL A 75 -7.20 19.09 0.33
N ARG A 76 -7.09 19.46 -0.95
CA ARG A 76 -8.04 19.10 -2.00
C ARG A 76 -7.54 17.90 -2.78
N TYR A 77 -8.44 17.00 -3.11
CA TYR A 77 -8.15 15.80 -3.88
C TYR A 77 -9.38 15.39 -4.70
N ASP A 78 -9.16 14.55 -5.71
CA ASP A 78 -10.22 14.05 -6.57
C ASP A 78 -10.72 12.68 -6.10
N SER A 79 -12.00 12.57 -5.75
CA SER A 79 -12.62 11.31 -5.35
C SER A 79 -12.87 10.34 -6.51
N ALA A 80 -12.62 10.73 -7.76
CA ALA A 80 -12.55 9.80 -8.89
C ALA A 80 -11.23 9.03 -8.94
N PHE A 81 -10.23 9.47 -8.15
CA PHE A 81 -8.92 8.83 -8.04
C PHE A 81 -8.67 8.28 -6.64
N PHE A 82 -9.06 9.00 -5.59
CA PHE A 82 -8.91 8.59 -4.19
C PHE A 82 -10.25 8.19 -3.56
N GLU A 83 -10.21 7.28 -2.59
CA GLU A 83 -11.34 7.02 -1.70
C GLU A 83 -11.69 8.31 -0.93
N THR A 84 -12.98 8.50 -0.62
CA THR A 84 -13.38 9.60 0.24
C THR A 84 -12.82 9.33 1.63
N MET A 85 -12.06 10.29 2.18
CA MET A 85 -11.58 10.16 3.55
C MET A 85 -12.75 9.90 4.50
N PRO A 86 -12.65 8.90 5.39
CA PRO A 86 -13.72 8.60 6.32
C PRO A 86 -13.97 9.82 7.22
N ALA A 87 -15.24 10.12 7.48
CA ALA A 87 -15.60 11.04 8.55
C ALA A 87 -15.12 10.42 9.87
N ALA A 88 -14.10 11.03 10.49
CA ALA A 88 -13.58 10.82 11.85
C ALA A 88 -13.86 9.45 12.51
N VAL A 89 -12.82 8.61 12.71
CA VAL A 89 -12.96 7.31 13.40
C VAL A 89 -11.90 7.09 14.50
N SER A 90 -11.03 8.05 14.78
CA SER A 90 -10.11 7.93 15.94
C SER A 90 -10.77 8.41 17.24
N LEU A 91 -10.24 7.94 18.37
CA LEU A 91 -10.66 8.29 19.75
C LEU A 91 -10.69 9.81 20.03
N ASN A 92 -10.08 10.62 19.16
CA ASN A 92 -10.02 12.08 19.28
C ASN A 92 -10.75 12.83 18.15
N GLY A 93 -11.58 12.17 17.34
CA GLY A 93 -12.34 12.84 16.25
C GLY A 93 -11.51 13.22 15.02
N ILE A 94 -10.21 12.91 14.99
CA ILE A 94 -9.35 13.10 13.81
C ILE A 94 -9.55 11.92 12.84
N PRO A 95 -9.68 12.15 11.52
CA PRO A 95 -9.65 11.08 10.52
C PRO A 95 -8.39 10.22 10.68
N ALA A 96 -8.52 8.89 10.66
CA ALA A 96 -7.38 7.97 10.86
C ALA A 96 -6.25 8.13 9.81
N ASP A 97 -6.56 8.82 8.71
CA ASP A 97 -5.65 9.12 7.61
C ASP A 97 -4.86 10.42 7.81
N ILE A 98 -5.07 11.13 8.93
CA ILE A 98 -4.27 12.28 9.36
C ILE A 98 -3.59 11.92 10.67
N SER A 99 -2.28 12.09 10.73
CA SER A 99 -1.48 11.79 11.91
C SER A 99 -0.37 12.81 12.10
N ASN A 100 0.29 12.76 13.26
CA ASN A 100 1.42 13.64 13.59
C ASN A 100 1.06 15.12 13.41
N LEU A 101 -0.13 15.54 13.84
CA LEU A 101 -0.59 16.93 13.71
C LEU A 101 0.06 17.78 14.81
N TYR A 102 1.05 18.59 14.43
CA TYR A 102 1.78 19.48 15.33
C TYR A 102 1.23 20.89 15.21
N THR A 103 0.43 21.29 16.19
CA THR A 103 -0.04 22.67 16.35
C THR A 103 -0.18 22.98 17.83
N LYS A 104 -0.03 24.24 18.22
CA LYS A 104 -0.25 24.64 19.62
C LYS A 104 -1.74 24.63 19.94
N CYS A 105 -2.55 25.13 19.02
CA CYS A 105 -4.00 25.10 19.10
C CYS A 105 -4.62 24.93 17.71
N MET A 106 -5.88 24.48 17.68
CA MET A 106 -6.70 24.54 16.47
C MET A 106 -8.13 24.93 16.83
N ILE A 107 -8.77 25.74 15.98
CA ILE A 107 -10.16 26.16 16.19
C ILE A 107 -11.14 25.02 15.86
N ALA A 108 -10.76 24.12 14.95
CA ALA A 108 -11.58 22.99 14.57
C ALA A 108 -10.70 21.82 14.12
N GLN A 109 -11.16 20.61 14.43
CA GLN A 109 -10.52 19.38 13.99
C GLN A 109 -10.56 19.24 12.47
N PRO A 110 -9.56 18.57 11.86
CA PRO A 110 -9.58 18.29 10.43
C PRO A 110 -10.85 17.55 10.03
N SER A 111 -11.65 18.14 9.14
CA SER A 111 -12.95 17.62 8.78
C SER A 111 -13.09 17.50 7.27
N PRO A 112 -13.42 16.31 6.74
CA PRO A 112 -13.81 16.17 5.35
C PRO A 112 -15.06 17.01 5.09
N GLN A 113 -14.97 17.95 4.15
CA GLN A 113 -16.12 18.77 3.77
C GLN A 113 -16.91 18.13 2.63
N THR A 114 -18.14 18.61 2.48
CA THR A 114 -18.99 18.24 1.35
C THR A 114 -18.32 18.60 0.01
N PRO A 115 -18.70 17.92 -1.10
CA PRO A 115 -18.08 18.13 -2.39
C PRO A 115 -18.05 19.61 -2.81
N LEU A 116 -16.85 20.13 -3.12
CA LEU A 116 -16.71 21.49 -3.66
C LEU A 116 -17.41 21.63 -5.02
N SER A 117 -17.20 20.64 -5.90
CA SER A 117 -17.84 20.50 -7.21
C SER A 117 -17.47 19.13 -7.80
N GLY A 118 -18.44 18.42 -8.38
CA GLY A 118 -18.22 17.13 -9.03
C GLY A 118 -17.51 16.12 -8.11
N THR A 119 -16.33 15.66 -8.54
CA THR A 119 -15.53 14.66 -7.82
C THR A 119 -14.48 15.29 -6.90
N MET A 120 -14.32 16.62 -6.91
CA MET A 120 -13.39 17.28 -6.00
C MET A 120 -13.90 17.19 -4.55
N ARG A 121 -12.99 16.85 -3.65
CA ARG A 121 -13.18 16.78 -2.20
C ARG A 121 -12.14 17.65 -1.53
N GLU A 122 -12.42 18.05 -0.30
CA GLU A 122 -11.44 18.73 0.52
C GLU A 122 -11.50 18.26 1.98
N VAL A 123 -10.34 18.23 2.61
CA VAL A 123 -10.21 18.23 4.06
C VAL A 123 -9.86 19.64 4.46
N VAL A 124 -10.70 20.22 5.32
CA VAL A 124 -10.43 21.52 5.92
C VAL A 124 -9.84 21.29 7.29
N PHE A 125 -8.64 21.78 7.49
CA PHE A 125 -8.06 21.97 8.80
C PHE A 125 -8.64 23.27 9.33
N GLY A 126 -9.05 23.31 10.60
CA GLY A 126 -9.34 24.57 11.26
C GLY A 126 -8.13 25.50 11.21
N TRP A 127 -8.27 26.68 11.80
CA TRP A 127 -7.12 27.57 11.97
C TRP A 127 -6.08 26.88 12.85
N LEU A 128 -4.87 26.69 12.33
CA LEU A 128 -3.73 26.09 13.02
C LEU A 128 -2.81 27.20 13.54
N ASP A 129 -2.50 27.21 14.83
CA ASP A 129 -1.47 28.10 15.38
C ASP A 129 -0.07 27.60 14.98
N THR A 130 0.65 28.46 14.29
CA THR A 130 1.97 28.22 13.71
C THR A 130 3.07 29.08 14.32
N THR A 131 2.89 29.54 15.55
CA THR A 131 3.92 30.29 16.29
C THR A 131 5.24 29.51 16.42
N ILE A 132 6.14 29.70 15.45
CA ILE A 132 7.49 29.13 15.43
C ILE A 132 8.50 30.25 15.73
N ARG A 133 9.20 30.16 16.86
CA ARG A 133 10.35 31.04 17.16
C ARG A 133 11.64 30.42 16.60
N ARG A 134 12.48 31.25 15.97
CA ARG A 134 13.61 30.82 15.12
C ARG A 134 14.89 30.51 15.91
N ASP A 135 15.04 31.00 17.13
CA ASP A 135 16.36 31.13 17.76
C ASP A 135 16.72 30.06 18.79
N GLY A 136 15.78 29.36 19.42
CA GLY A 136 16.06 28.25 20.34
C GLY A 136 17.01 28.56 21.52
N THR A 137 17.49 29.80 21.66
CA THR A 137 18.40 30.25 22.70
C THR A 137 17.62 31.04 23.75
N SER A 138 16.87 30.32 24.58
CA SER A 138 16.57 30.78 25.93
C SER A 138 17.63 30.21 26.88
N PRO A 139 18.14 30.96 27.88
CA PRO A 139 19.14 30.48 28.84
C PRO A 139 18.72 29.24 29.65
N ASN A 140 17.46 28.80 29.54
CA ASN A 140 16.90 27.62 30.21
C ASN A 140 16.42 26.52 29.25
N GLY A 141 17.12 26.32 28.12
CA GLY A 141 17.23 24.99 27.49
C GLY A 141 15.93 24.30 27.07
N ALA A 142 14.92 25.04 26.62
CA ALA A 142 13.74 24.48 25.98
C ALA A 142 13.52 25.15 24.62
N VAL A 143 13.28 24.32 23.62
CA VAL A 143 12.45 24.60 22.45
C VAL A 143 11.25 23.66 22.64
N GLY A 144 10.13 24.11 23.17
CA GLY A 144 8.92 24.33 22.39
C GLY A 144 8.83 25.75 21.83
N TRP A 145 7.67 26.38 21.73
CA TRP A 145 6.97 26.85 22.94
C TRP A 145 7.74 26.53 24.23
N PRO A 146 8.74 27.33 24.60
CA PRO A 146 9.43 27.19 25.86
C PRO A 146 9.01 28.34 26.78
N ASN A 147 8.13 28.01 27.74
CA ASN A 147 7.93 28.73 29.00
C ASN A 147 7.48 30.20 28.93
N SER A 148 6.62 30.59 27.99
CA SER A 148 5.52 31.44 28.45
C SER A 148 4.49 30.49 29.02
N ALA A 149 4.35 30.50 30.35
CA ALA A 149 3.00 30.39 30.87
C ALA A 149 2.15 31.32 29.98
N ASP A 150 1.18 30.76 29.29
CA ASP A 150 0.03 31.54 28.84
C ASP A 150 -0.29 32.50 30.00
N PRO A 151 -0.28 33.85 29.81
CA PRO A 151 -0.49 34.77 30.92
C PRO A 151 -1.66 34.24 31.71
N SER A 152 -1.42 33.90 32.98
CA SER A 152 -2.06 32.84 33.79
C SER A 152 -3.58 32.96 34.01
N GLY A 153 -4.33 33.21 32.95
CA GLY A 153 -5.77 33.16 32.83
C GLY A 153 -6.10 31.93 32.00
N THR A 154 -6.79 31.01 32.64
CA THR A 154 -7.56 29.91 32.06
C THR A 154 -7.83 30.04 30.54
N ASP A 155 -7.29 29.09 29.79
CA ASP A 155 -7.68 28.69 28.43
C ASP A 155 -7.35 29.63 27.25
N GLY A 156 -6.05 29.90 26.99
CA GLY A 156 -5.56 30.62 25.80
C GLY A 156 -5.59 29.82 24.49
N CYS A 157 -6.70 29.15 24.23
CA CYS A 157 -7.21 28.91 22.88
C CYS A 157 -8.57 29.59 22.85
N LEU A 158 -8.79 30.58 21.97
CA LEU A 158 -10.02 31.41 21.99
C LEU A 158 -11.35 30.65 21.75
N ASP A 159 -11.33 29.31 21.63
CA ASP A 159 -12.51 28.44 21.70
C ASP A 159 -12.09 26.96 21.96
N PRO A 160 -12.36 26.35 23.13
CA PRO A 160 -11.89 25.01 23.47
C PRO A 160 -12.86 23.94 22.96
N GLY A 161 -13.06 23.88 21.64
CA GLY A 161 -13.59 22.66 21.01
C GLY A 161 -12.55 21.55 21.11
N SER A 162 -12.61 20.74 22.19
CA SER A 162 -11.76 19.57 22.48
C SER A 162 -10.35 19.62 21.86
N ILE A 163 -9.41 20.20 22.60
CA ILE A 163 -7.97 20.20 22.30
C ILE A 163 -7.53 18.78 21.95
N ALA A 164 -7.02 18.58 20.73
CA ALA A 164 -6.32 17.35 20.40
C ALA A 164 -5.02 17.31 21.22
N ASN A 165 -5.02 16.53 22.29
CA ASN A 165 -3.92 16.41 23.27
C ASN A 165 -2.69 15.63 22.75
N ASP A 166 -2.42 15.64 21.45
CA ASP A 166 -1.13 15.17 20.95
C ASP A 166 -0.11 16.24 21.33
N GLY A 167 0.45 16.07 22.54
CA GLY A 167 1.17 17.08 23.30
C GLY A 167 2.29 17.75 22.51
N GLY A 168 2.73 18.90 23.04
CA GLY A 168 3.80 19.77 22.52
C GLY A 168 5.20 19.13 22.45
N ALA A 169 5.28 17.92 21.91
CA ALA A 169 6.49 17.33 21.38
C ALA A 169 6.98 18.23 20.24
N LEU A 170 8.26 18.57 20.30
CA LEU A 170 8.99 19.14 19.18
C LEU A 170 8.63 18.38 17.91
N SER A 171 8.04 19.05 16.91
CA SER A 171 8.05 18.50 15.55
C SER A 171 9.52 18.17 15.28
N PRO A 172 9.87 16.89 15.06
CA PRO A 172 11.23 16.58 14.66
C PRO A 172 11.52 17.41 13.41
N GLU A 173 12.70 18.04 13.35
CA GLU A 173 13.17 18.49 12.06
C GLU A 173 13.22 17.27 11.17
N LEU A 174 12.47 17.31 10.07
CA LEU A 174 12.50 16.22 9.11
C LEU A 174 13.92 16.05 8.55
N SER A 175 14.74 17.11 8.59
CA SER A 175 16.20 16.99 8.68
C SER A 175 16.94 18.23 9.16
N PRO A 176 18.18 18.04 9.66
CA PRO A 176 19.11 19.12 9.93
C PRO A 176 19.33 20.00 8.69
N GLY A 177 19.10 21.30 8.82
CA GLY A 177 19.40 22.30 7.78
C GLY A 177 18.24 22.71 6.87
N VAL A 178 17.06 22.10 7.01
CA VAL A 178 15.83 22.57 6.35
C VAL A 178 15.01 23.36 7.39
N ASN A 179 14.74 24.64 7.12
CA ASN A 179 13.99 25.51 8.06
C ASN A 179 12.50 25.13 8.22
N GLY A 180 12.05 24.02 7.65
CA GLY A 180 10.66 23.55 7.71
C GLY A 180 10.41 22.67 8.93
N LYS A 181 9.26 22.85 9.58
CA LYS A 181 8.77 21.95 10.62
C LYS A 181 7.58 21.16 10.07
N ARG A 182 7.48 19.88 10.41
CA ARG A 182 6.32 19.06 10.03
C ARG A 182 5.08 19.63 10.73
N LEU A 183 4.04 19.89 9.95
CA LEU A 183 2.74 20.34 10.45
C LEU A 183 1.80 19.16 10.63
N PHE A 184 1.72 18.26 9.64
CA PHE A 184 0.97 16.99 9.74
C PHE A 184 1.45 15.98 8.69
N THR A 185 1.09 14.72 8.91
CA THR A 185 1.15 13.65 7.91
C THR A 185 -0.26 13.34 7.42
N ILE A 186 -0.43 13.17 6.11
CA ILE A 186 -1.71 12.80 5.51
C ILE A 186 -1.57 11.59 4.60
N ARG A 187 -2.61 10.75 4.56
CA ARG A 187 -2.70 9.53 3.77
C ARG A 187 -3.93 9.58 2.86
N LEU A 188 -3.76 9.44 1.56
CA LEU A 188 -4.85 9.38 0.59
C LEU A 188 -4.86 8.01 -0.08
N LYS A 189 -5.90 7.20 0.14
CA LYS A 189 -6.01 5.88 -0.48
C LYS A 189 -6.54 5.99 -1.90
N SER A 190 -5.80 5.50 -2.89
CA SER A 190 -6.30 5.44 -4.26
C SER A 190 -7.41 4.41 -4.39
N LEU A 191 -8.38 4.64 -5.28
CA LEU A 191 -9.40 3.65 -5.60
C LEU A 191 -8.75 2.39 -6.16
N SER A 192 -9.32 1.22 -5.87
CA SER A 192 -8.91 -0.06 -6.47
C SER A 192 -9.06 -0.11 -8.01
N THR A 193 -9.79 0.86 -8.57
CA THR A 193 -10.05 1.05 -10.00
C THR A 193 -9.30 2.25 -10.60
N SER A 194 -8.36 2.85 -9.86
CA SER A 194 -7.49 3.88 -10.43
C SER A 194 -6.59 3.23 -11.49
N ASP A 195 -6.74 3.67 -12.74
CA ASP A 195 -6.02 3.13 -13.90
C ASP A 195 -4.75 3.96 -14.19
N ALA A 196 -3.77 3.35 -14.86
CA ALA A 196 -2.52 3.96 -15.33
C ALA A 196 -2.72 5.27 -16.08
N THR A 197 -3.86 5.34 -16.79
CA THR A 197 -4.19 6.44 -17.69
C THR A 197 -4.72 7.66 -16.95
N LYS A 198 -5.13 7.50 -15.68
CA LYS A 198 -5.67 8.59 -14.89
C LYS A 198 -4.56 9.30 -14.15
N SER A 199 -4.49 10.61 -14.33
CA SER A 199 -3.71 11.51 -13.48
C SER A 199 -4.65 12.40 -12.67
N THR A 200 -4.26 12.72 -11.44
CA THR A 200 -4.96 13.71 -10.62
C THR A 200 -3.97 14.66 -9.97
N THR A 201 -4.49 15.67 -9.29
CA THR A 201 -3.70 16.62 -8.51
C THR A 201 -4.20 16.68 -7.08
N VAL A 202 -3.28 16.58 -6.12
CA VAL A 202 -3.56 16.92 -4.73
C VAL A 202 -3.09 18.35 -4.50
N THR A 203 -3.98 19.21 -4.02
CA THR A 203 -3.70 20.63 -3.84
C THR A 203 -3.72 20.99 -2.37
N ILE A 204 -2.65 21.62 -1.90
CA ILE A 204 -2.52 22.18 -0.55
C ILE A 204 -2.63 23.69 -0.69
N THR A 205 -3.58 24.28 0.02
CA THR A 205 -3.94 25.69 -0.10
C THR A 205 -4.47 26.23 1.23
N ALA A 206 -4.47 27.55 1.42
CA ALA A 206 -5.22 28.22 2.48
C ALA A 206 -6.23 29.22 1.94
N ASP A 207 -6.68 29.03 0.69
CA ASP A 207 -7.63 29.91 0.06
C ASP A 207 -8.95 30.01 0.86
N GLY A 208 -9.46 31.23 0.97
CA GLY A 208 -10.66 31.53 1.76
C GLY A 208 -10.46 31.44 3.27
N ASN A 209 -9.25 31.13 3.77
CA ASN A 209 -8.93 31.18 5.19
C ASN A 209 -8.04 32.39 5.49
N VAL A 210 -8.31 33.06 6.61
CA VAL A 210 -7.51 34.20 7.04
C VAL A 210 -6.20 33.67 7.62
N SER A 211 -5.08 34.01 6.97
CA SER A 211 -3.75 33.80 7.53
C SER A 211 -3.28 35.11 8.15
N TYR A 212 -2.92 35.07 9.43
CA TYR A 212 -2.30 36.20 10.10
C TYR A 212 -0.80 35.90 10.18
N ALA A 213 0.03 36.69 9.50
CA ALA A 213 1.46 36.72 9.70
C ALA A 213 1.85 38.20 9.63
N LYS A 214 2.19 38.77 10.78
CA LYS A 214 2.55 40.18 10.86
C LYS A 214 4.04 40.31 10.58
N THR A 215 4.38 41.09 9.57
CA THR A 215 5.77 41.45 9.30
C THR A 215 6.25 42.44 10.35
N MET A 216 7.48 42.22 10.84
CA MET A 216 8.12 43.10 11.81
C MET A 216 8.05 44.57 11.40
N GLY A 217 7.55 45.43 12.30
CA GLY A 217 7.59 46.89 12.14
C GLY A 217 6.43 47.52 11.35
N VAL A 218 5.40 46.76 10.97
CA VAL A 218 4.19 47.32 10.36
C VAL A 218 3.16 47.64 11.45
N THR A 219 2.81 48.91 11.64
CA THR A 219 1.97 49.38 12.75
C THR A 219 0.48 49.06 12.61
N GLU A 220 0.02 48.71 11.40
CA GLU A 220 -1.36 48.30 11.13
C GLU A 220 -1.39 46.93 10.47
N ALA A 221 -2.37 46.11 10.86
CA ALA A 221 -2.65 44.84 10.21
C ALA A 221 -3.09 45.12 8.77
N SER A 222 -2.15 45.17 7.83
CA SER A 222 -2.52 45.18 6.42
C SER A 222 -3.24 43.86 6.14
N THR A 223 -4.55 43.92 5.92
CA THR A 223 -5.42 42.81 5.48
C THR A 223 -5.08 42.29 4.08
N GLY A 224 -3.86 42.55 3.60
CA GLY A 224 -3.35 41.99 2.37
C GLY A 224 -3.27 40.49 2.53
N SER A 225 -4.03 39.79 1.69
CA SER A 225 -3.92 38.34 1.50
C SER A 225 -2.44 37.99 1.40
N LEU A 226 -1.90 37.38 2.46
CA LEU A 226 -0.55 36.84 2.41
C LEU A 226 -0.50 35.92 1.21
N ALA A 227 0.47 36.16 0.33
CA ALA A 227 0.66 35.38 -0.88
C ALA A 227 1.09 33.95 -0.50
N GLN A 228 0.11 33.14 -0.12
CA GLN A 228 0.33 31.72 0.04
C GLN A 228 0.52 31.11 -1.33
N THR A 229 1.61 30.36 -1.44
CA THR A 229 1.87 29.60 -2.66
C THR A 229 1.08 28.31 -2.58
N VAL A 230 -0.01 28.23 -3.33
CA VAL A 230 -0.72 26.96 -3.59
C VAL A 230 0.29 25.92 -4.05
N LYS A 231 0.30 24.74 -3.42
CA LYS A 231 1.15 23.62 -3.82
C LYS A 231 0.31 22.52 -4.42
N THR A 232 0.77 21.99 -5.55
CA THR A 232 0.13 20.89 -6.25
C THR A 232 1.09 19.71 -6.30
N ILE A 233 0.58 18.53 -5.99
CA ILE A 233 1.24 17.25 -6.20
C ILE A 233 0.54 16.59 -7.39
N ALA A 234 1.23 16.45 -8.52
CA ALA A 234 0.72 15.66 -9.63
C ALA A 234 0.82 14.17 -9.27
N VAL A 235 -0.25 13.42 -9.40
CA VAL A 235 -0.29 11.99 -9.09
C VAL A 235 -0.73 11.25 -10.34
N ASN A 236 0.17 10.47 -10.91
CA ASN A 236 -0.13 9.61 -12.04
C ASN A 236 -0.48 8.22 -11.52
N GLY A 237 -1.60 7.67 -11.96
CA GLY A 237 -1.95 6.28 -11.69
C GLY A 237 -0.89 5.35 -12.25
N ALA A 238 -0.56 4.30 -11.50
CA ALA A 238 0.13 3.16 -12.06
C ALA A 238 -0.89 2.20 -12.70
N PRO A 239 -0.52 1.43 -13.73
CA PRO A 239 -1.35 0.33 -14.19
C PRO A 239 -1.66 -0.61 -13.04
N ALA A 240 -2.91 -1.05 -12.97
CA ALA A 240 -3.28 -2.09 -12.03
C ALA A 240 -2.40 -3.33 -12.27
N PRO A 241 -1.93 -4.00 -11.20
CA PRO A 241 -1.15 -5.22 -11.34
C PRO A 241 -1.87 -6.23 -12.24
N ALA A 242 -1.22 -6.61 -13.34
CA ALA A 242 -1.73 -7.67 -14.19
C ALA A 242 -1.43 -9.01 -13.54
N ILE A 243 -2.47 -9.81 -13.33
CA ILE A 243 -2.32 -11.19 -12.86
C ILE A 243 -2.42 -12.16 -14.04
N ALA A 244 -1.48 -13.10 -14.09
CA ALA A 244 -1.46 -14.21 -15.03
C ALA A 244 -0.94 -15.45 -14.30
N LEU A 245 -1.11 -16.64 -14.88
CA LEU A 245 -0.38 -17.82 -14.41
C LEU A 245 1.12 -17.60 -14.56
N ALA A 246 1.90 -18.14 -13.62
CA ALA A 246 3.35 -18.11 -13.67
C ALA A 246 3.86 -18.84 -14.92
N THR A 247 4.93 -18.33 -15.53
CA THR A 247 5.51 -18.94 -16.73
C THR A 247 6.27 -20.24 -16.44
N THR A 248 6.78 -20.39 -15.22
CA THR A 248 7.50 -21.57 -14.75
C THR A 248 6.64 -22.31 -13.72
N ASN A 249 6.41 -23.59 -13.95
CA ASN A 249 5.62 -24.48 -13.07
C ASN A 249 4.31 -23.84 -12.59
N PRO A 250 3.43 -23.40 -13.53
CA PRO A 250 2.18 -22.73 -13.18
C PRO A 250 1.28 -23.59 -12.28
N ILE A 251 1.39 -24.92 -12.38
CA ILE A 251 0.59 -25.88 -11.64
C ILE A 251 1.51 -26.87 -10.92
N GLY A 252 1.19 -27.16 -9.66
CA GLY A 252 1.88 -28.18 -8.87
C GLY A 252 0.92 -29.03 -8.05
N LEU A 253 1.31 -30.25 -7.73
CA LEU A 253 0.58 -31.12 -6.79
C LEU A 253 1.35 -31.20 -5.48
N ARG A 254 0.83 -30.56 -4.44
CA ARG A 254 1.51 -30.34 -3.18
C ARG A 254 1.18 -31.41 -2.15
N ARG A 255 2.21 -31.86 -1.42
CA ARG A 255 2.01 -32.70 -0.24
C ARG A 255 3.11 -32.57 0.80
N ALA A 256 2.72 -32.61 2.07
CA ALA A 256 3.65 -32.75 3.20
C ALA A 256 4.00 -34.22 3.40
N HIS A 257 5.26 -34.54 3.74
CA HIS A 257 5.75 -35.90 3.96
C HIS A 257 6.19 -36.10 5.42
N GLY A 258 5.48 -36.96 6.15
CA GLY A 258 5.72 -37.22 7.57
C GLY A 258 5.52 -36.01 8.47
N SER A 259 6.27 -35.96 9.58
CA SER A 259 6.27 -34.81 10.50
C SER A 259 7.16 -33.65 10.04
N ALA A 260 7.90 -33.82 8.95
CA ALA A 260 8.69 -32.74 8.37
C ALA A 260 7.71 -31.72 7.76
N ALA A 261 7.71 -30.49 8.28
CA ALA A 261 6.84 -29.39 7.83
C ALA A 261 7.09 -28.92 6.37
N THR A 262 7.89 -29.65 5.60
CA THR A 262 8.25 -29.33 4.23
C THR A 262 7.23 -29.94 3.27
N ASN A 263 6.59 -29.07 2.49
CA ASN A 263 5.73 -29.45 1.37
C ASN A 263 6.57 -29.68 0.12
N PHE A 264 6.27 -30.76 -0.62
CA PHE A 264 6.88 -31.07 -1.91
C PHE A 264 5.83 -31.05 -3.02
N ASP A 265 6.19 -30.39 -4.11
CA ASP A 265 5.32 -30.19 -5.26
C ASP A 265 5.78 -31.09 -6.41
N ILE A 266 4.82 -31.77 -7.05
CA ILE A 266 5.02 -32.37 -8.37
C ILE A 266 4.60 -31.30 -9.36
N ASP A 267 5.59 -30.60 -9.92
CA ASP A 267 5.36 -29.53 -10.87
C ASP A 267 5.03 -30.07 -12.27
N GLY A 268 4.16 -29.35 -12.97
CA GLY A 268 3.81 -29.64 -14.36
C GLY A 268 3.35 -28.40 -15.10
N VAL A 269 3.21 -28.54 -16.41
CA VAL A 269 2.67 -27.50 -17.27
C VAL A 269 1.31 -27.98 -17.73
N ALA A 270 0.25 -27.58 -17.02
CA ALA A 270 -1.11 -27.84 -17.48
C ALA A 270 -1.51 -26.77 -18.51
N THR A 271 -0.91 -26.82 -19.71
CA THR A 271 -1.36 -25.94 -20.80
C THR A 271 -2.58 -26.55 -21.47
N GLY A 272 -3.72 -25.87 -21.30
CA GLY A 272 -4.86 -25.91 -22.22
C GLY A 272 -5.85 -27.06 -22.02
N PHE A 273 -7.09 -26.70 -21.72
CA PHE A 273 -8.21 -27.47 -22.27
C PHE A 273 -8.45 -26.96 -23.70
N LEU A 274 -7.75 -27.53 -24.67
CA LEU A 274 -8.22 -27.52 -26.05
C LEU A 274 -8.85 -28.88 -26.31
N THR A 275 -10.17 -28.94 -26.15
CA THR A 275 -11.05 -29.95 -26.75
C THR A 275 -10.89 -31.40 -26.26
N GLY A 276 -11.27 -31.68 -25.01
CA GLY A 276 -11.89 -32.96 -24.61
C GLY A 276 -11.26 -34.27 -25.13
N LEU A 277 -9.93 -34.39 -25.19
CA LEU A 277 -9.27 -35.60 -25.68
C LEU A 277 -8.06 -35.97 -24.81
N ALA A 278 -7.92 -37.28 -24.63
CA ALA A 278 -7.08 -38.01 -23.68
C ALA A 278 -5.55 -37.89 -23.85
N SER A 279 -5.02 -36.80 -24.42
CA SER A 279 -3.58 -36.62 -24.65
C SER A 279 -3.06 -35.36 -23.99
N GLU A 280 -3.16 -35.32 -22.65
CA GLU A 280 -2.47 -34.30 -21.85
C GLU A 280 -1.08 -34.79 -21.47
N SER A 281 -0.24 -34.97 -22.48
CA SER A 281 1.19 -35.14 -22.26
C SER A 281 1.72 -33.87 -21.58
N GLY A 282 2.01 -33.95 -20.27
CA GLY A 282 2.54 -32.83 -19.48
C GLY A 282 1.69 -32.39 -18.28
N ALA A 283 0.45 -32.88 -18.14
CA ALA A 283 -0.31 -32.68 -16.91
C ALA A 283 0.37 -33.41 -15.75
N PRO A 284 0.56 -32.78 -14.57
CA PRO A 284 1.18 -33.44 -13.45
C PRO A 284 0.27 -34.57 -12.94
N ILE A 285 0.88 -35.70 -12.58
CA ILE A 285 0.19 -36.87 -12.03
C ILE A 285 0.54 -37.02 -10.55
N GLU A 286 -0.48 -37.05 -9.70
CA GLU A 286 -0.34 -37.32 -8.29
C GLU A 286 -0.22 -38.83 -8.07
N HIS A 287 0.98 -39.26 -7.74
CA HIS A 287 1.29 -40.67 -7.48
C HIS A 287 1.25 -41.04 -6.00
N ARG A 288 1.08 -40.06 -5.10
CA ARG A 288 1.02 -40.31 -3.65
C ARG A 288 -0.43 -40.53 -3.22
N GLN A 289 -0.63 -41.47 -2.29
CA GLN A 289 -1.96 -41.82 -1.79
C GLN A 289 -2.49 -40.74 -0.84
N ALA A 290 -3.64 -40.14 -1.14
CA ALA A 290 -4.27 -39.20 -0.21
C ALA A 290 -4.81 -39.92 1.03
N THR A 291 -4.78 -39.22 2.15
CA THR A 291 -5.40 -39.67 3.41
C THR A 291 -6.41 -38.62 3.87
N THR A 292 -7.21 -38.96 4.88
CA THR A 292 -8.16 -38.00 5.47
C THR A 292 -7.48 -36.79 6.10
N THR A 293 -6.25 -36.96 6.60
CA THR A 293 -5.42 -35.91 7.21
C THR A 293 -4.48 -35.24 6.22
N ASN A 294 -4.32 -35.80 5.02
CA ASN A 294 -3.44 -35.31 3.96
C ASN A 294 -4.16 -35.41 2.59
N PRO A 295 -5.13 -34.51 2.33
CA PRO A 295 -5.92 -34.53 1.11
C PRO A 295 -5.07 -34.13 -0.11
N HIS A 296 -5.62 -34.32 -1.31
CA HIS A 296 -5.00 -33.83 -2.53
C HIS A 296 -5.01 -32.29 -2.54
N VAL A 297 -3.84 -31.67 -2.70
CA VAL A 297 -3.71 -30.22 -2.84
C VAL A 297 -3.10 -29.89 -4.20
N VAL A 298 -3.80 -29.09 -4.99
CA VAL A 298 -3.32 -28.55 -6.27
C VAL A 298 -2.95 -27.09 -6.05
N VAL A 299 -1.80 -26.68 -6.54
CA VAL A 299 -1.27 -25.33 -6.40
C VAL A 299 -1.33 -24.64 -7.76
N PHE A 300 -2.02 -23.51 -7.83
CA PHE A 300 -1.94 -22.59 -8.95
C PHE A 300 -0.99 -21.47 -8.59
N ARG A 301 0.02 -21.23 -9.42
CA ARG A 301 1.02 -20.17 -9.23
C ARG A 301 0.80 -19.04 -10.21
N PHE A 302 0.88 -17.81 -9.73
CA PHE A 302 0.60 -16.60 -10.49
C PHE A 302 1.83 -15.69 -10.57
N SER A 303 1.83 -14.79 -11.55
CA SER A 303 2.87 -13.79 -11.77
C SER A 303 2.95 -12.73 -10.66
N THR A 304 1.87 -12.56 -9.90
CA THR A 304 1.72 -11.58 -8.82
C THR A 304 0.96 -12.19 -7.65
N GLY A 305 1.03 -11.54 -6.48
CA GLY A 305 0.24 -11.93 -5.32
C GLY A 305 -1.27 -11.93 -5.61
N VAL A 306 -1.99 -12.89 -5.03
CA VAL A 306 -3.43 -13.12 -5.13
C VAL A 306 -4.11 -12.61 -3.86
N ALA A 307 -5.03 -11.65 -4.00
CA ALA A 307 -5.81 -11.14 -2.88
C ALA A 307 -7.03 -12.00 -2.57
N SER A 308 -7.69 -12.53 -3.61
CA SER A 308 -8.91 -13.32 -3.45
C SER A 308 -9.14 -14.26 -4.63
N VAL A 309 -9.99 -15.26 -4.39
CA VAL A 309 -10.51 -16.19 -5.39
C VAL A 309 -12.03 -16.15 -5.28
N GLY A 310 -12.72 -15.83 -6.38
CA GLY A 310 -14.17 -15.73 -6.41
C GLY A 310 -14.89 -17.07 -6.27
N GLY A 311 -14.28 -18.15 -6.79
CA GLY A 311 -14.83 -19.50 -6.66
C GLY A 311 -13.93 -20.57 -7.28
N VAL A 312 -14.22 -21.83 -6.94
CA VAL A 312 -13.60 -23.02 -7.52
C VAL A 312 -14.66 -24.05 -7.86
N SER A 313 -14.48 -24.74 -8.98
CA SER A 313 -15.23 -25.94 -9.34
C SER A 313 -14.27 -27.02 -9.82
N ALA A 314 -14.63 -28.28 -9.60
CA ALA A 314 -13.86 -29.40 -10.08
C ALA A 314 -14.78 -30.52 -10.59
N ILE A 315 -14.42 -31.11 -11.72
CA ILE A 315 -15.12 -32.24 -12.34
C ILE A 315 -14.11 -33.30 -12.77
N ASN A 316 -14.47 -34.57 -12.63
CA ASN A 316 -13.63 -35.66 -13.15
C ASN A 316 -13.92 -35.94 -14.65
N GLN A 317 -13.19 -36.87 -15.27
CA GLN A 317 -13.40 -37.20 -16.68
C GLN A 317 -14.79 -37.78 -16.99
N ALA A 318 -15.51 -38.29 -15.99
CA ALA A 318 -16.89 -38.73 -16.12
C ALA A 318 -17.92 -37.59 -15.93
N SER A 319 -17.45 -36.33 -15.88
CA SER A 319 -18.25 -35.14 -15.59
C SER A 319 -18.93 -35.15 -14.21
N ALA A 320 -18.47 -36.02 -13.30
CA ALA A 320 -18.94 -36.04 -11.92
C ALA A 320 -18.25 -34.94 -11.12
N ALA A 321 -19.00 -34.25 -10.28
CA ALA A 321 -18.47 -33.21 -9.42
C ALA A 321 -17.44 -33.78 -8.42
N VAL A 322 -16.32 -33.08 -8.28
CA VAL A 322 -15.30 -33.31 -7.26
C VAL A 322 -15.37 -32.16 -6.27
N THR A 323 -15.41 -32.47 -4.97
CA THR A 323 -15.45 -31.43 -3.94
C THR A 323 -14.12 -30.68 -3.91
N ALA A 324 -14.18 -29.36 -4.05
CA ALA A 324 -13.01 -28.50 -4.09
C ALA A 324 -13.21 -27.26 -3.22
N THR A 325 -12.14 -26.81 -2.56
CA THR A 325 -12.04 -25.50 -1.90
C THR A 325 -10.77 -24.81 -2.35
N ALA A 326 -10.79 -23.48 -2.49
CA ALA A 326 -9.65 -22.70 -2.95
C ALA A 326 -9.38 -21.53 -2.02
N VAL A 327 -8.12 -21.34 -1.63
CA VAL A 327 -7.67 -20.23 -0.78
C VAL A 327 -6.34 -19.67 -1.27
N PRO A 328 -6.12 -18.34 -1.24
CA PRO A 328 -4.77 -17.79 -1.39
C PRO A 328 -3.83 -18.37 -0.31
N ASN A 329 -2.59 -18.68 -0.68
CA ASN A 329 -1.61 -19.23 0.26
C ASN A 329 -1.02 -18.11 1.14
N PRO A 330 -1.24 -18.12 2.46
CA PRO A 330 -0.71 -17.07 3.35
C PRO A 330 0.82 -17.07 3.43
N ALA A 331 1.47 -18.22 3.19
CA ALA A 331 2.93 -18.33 3.21
C ALA A 331 3.60 -17.91 1.89
N ASN A 332 2.85 -17.92 0.79
CA ASN A 332 3.31 -17.46 -0.52
C ASN A 332 2.12 -16.83 -1.27
N PRO A 333 1.93 -15.50 -1.20
CA PRO A 333 0.72 -14.87 -1.71
C PRO A 333 0.51 -15.03 -3.21
N SER A 334 1.53 -15.41 -3.98
CA SER A 334 1.41 -15.67 -5.43
C SER A 334 0.85 -17.07 -5.75
N GLU A 335 0.41 -17.82 -4.75
CA GLU A 335 -0.17 -19.15 -4.92
C GLU A 335 -1.63 -19.20 -4.46
N VAL A 336 -2.43 -20.02 -5.15
CA VAL A 336 -3.74 -20.48 -4.70
C VAL A 336 -3.65 -21.97 -4.44
N LEU A 337 -4.06 -22.39 -3.23
CA LEU A 337 -4.16 -23.78 -2.83
C LEU A 337 -5.58 -24.27 -3.07
N VAL A 338 -5.73 -25.30 -3.89
CA VAL A 338 -6.99 -25.99 -4.15
C VAL A 338 -6.97 -27.36 -3.48
N THR A 339 -7.75 -27.51 -2.42
CA THR A 339 -7.89 -28.81 -1.73
C THR A 339 -9.04 -29.59 -2.37
N LEU A 340 -8.75 -30.81 -2.81
CA LEU A 340 -9.72 -31.73 -3.41
C LEU A 340 -10.02 -32.88 -2.44
N SER A 341 -11.27 -33.30 -2.41
CA SER A 341 -11.70 -34.52 -1.72
C SER A 341 -12.57 -35.38 -2.62
N ASN A 342 -12.68 -36.67 -2.28
CA ASN A 342 -13.40 -37.68 -3.08
C ASN A 342 -12.86 -37.83 -4.51
N VAL A 343 -11.55 -37.65 -4.68
CA VAL A 343 -10.88 -37.90 -5.96
C VAL A 343 -10.68 -39.40 -6.13
N ALA A 344 -11.25 -39.97 -7.19
CA ALA A 344 -11.05 -41.38 -7.50
C ALA A 344 -9.61 -41.63 -7.99
N ASP A 345 -9.03 -42.76 -7.64
CA ASP A 345 -7.79 -43.23 -8.24
C ASP A 345 -8.00 -43.52 -9.73
N ARG A 346 -6.95 -43.37 -10.54
CA ARG A 346 -6.99 -43.49 -12.01
C ARG A 346 -7.91 -42.47 -12.69
N SER A 347 -8.04 -41.28 -12.12
CA SER A 347 -8.90 -40.23 -12.68
C SER A 347 -8.11 -38.97 -13.06
N ARG A 348 -8.67 -38.21 -13.98
CA ARG A 348 -8.29 -36.83 -14.27
C ARG A 348 -9.35 -35.91 -13.70
N VAL A 349 -8.90 -34.82 -13.09
CA VAL A 349 -9.78 -33.78 -12.55
C VAL A 349 -9.46 -32.47 -13.23
N GLN A 350 -10.47 -31.88 -13.86
CA GLN A 350 -10.44 -30.50 -14.32
C GLN A 350 -10.85 -29.60 -13.17
N ILE A 351 -10.02 -28.61 -12.89
CA ILE A 351 -10.22 -27.61 -11.83
C ILE A 351 -10.36 -26.27 -12.53
N SER A 352 -11.39 -25.50 -12.17
CA SER A 352 -11.62 -24.15 -12.69
C SER A 352 -11.71 -23.15 -11.54
N LEU A 353 -10.84 -22.16 -11.56
CA LEU A 353 -10.83 -20.99 -10.70
C LEU A 353 -11.49 -19.82 -11.41
N THR A 354 -12.34 -19.09 -10.70
CA THR A 354 -12.97 -17.86 -11.19
C THR A 354 -12.69 -16.70 -10.25
N GLY A 355 -12.58 -15.49 -10.78
CA GLY A 355 -12.43 -14.28 -9.97
C GLY A 355 -11.12 -14.26 -9.18
N VAL A 356 -10.02 -14.75 -9.75
CA VAL A 356 -8.70 -14.65 -9.13
C VAL A 356 -8.22 -13.21 -9.27
N ALA A 357 -8.19 -12.47 -8.17
CA ALA A 357 -7.85 -11.04 -8.16
C ALA A 357 -6.45 -10.79 -7.56
N PRO A 358 -5.65 -9.87 -8.12
CA PRO A 358 -4.33 -9.57 -7.59
C PRO A 358 -4.38 -8.72 -6.31
N VAL A 359 -3.30 -8.80 -5.52
CA VAL A 359 -3.00 -7.83 -4.46
C VAL A 359 -2.76 -6.46 -5.09
N GLY A 360 -3.36 -5.41 -4.52
CA GLY A 360 -3.32 -4.05 -5.07
C GLY A 360 -4.46 -3.73 -6.04
N GLY A 361 -5.43 -4.65 -6.21
CA GLY A 361 -6.57 -4.46 -7.10
C GLY A 361 -6.22 -4.70 -8.57
N GLY A 362 -7.21 -4.55 -9.45
CA GLY A 362 -7.10 -4.86 -10.87
C GLY A 362 -8.19 -5.81 -11.36
N GLY A 363 -8.10 -6.18 -12.64
CA GLY A 363 -9.02 -7.15 -13.24
C GLY A 363 -8.81 -8.54 -12.64
N SER A 364 -9.90 -9.25 -12.36
CA SER A 364 -9.84 -10.65 -11.98
C SER A 364 -9.79 -11.54 -13.22
N ILE A 365 -9.12 -12.70 -13.10
CA ILE A 365 -9.02 -13.68 -14.18
C ILE A 365 -9.73 -14.98 -13.81
N ALA A 366 -10.03 -15.79 -14.82
CA ALA A 366 -10.40 -17.19 -14.67
C ALA A 366 -9.25 -18.07 -15.16
N GLN A 367 -9.03 -19.20 -14.50
CA GLN A 367 -7.99 -20.16 -14.85
C GLN A 367 -8.52 -21.58 -14.73
N SER A 368 -8.00 -22.49 -15.55
CA SER A 368 -8.31 -23.90 -15.41
C SER A 368 -7.05 -24.74 -15.62
N ALA A 369 -7.03 -25.89 -14.95
CA ALA A 369 -5.98 -26.89 -15.10
C ALA A 369 -6.60 -28.28 -15.01
N VAL A 370 -5.96 -29.25 -15.67
CA VAL A 370 -6.28 -30.66 -15.50
C VAL A 370 -5.07 -31.34 -14.89
N VAL A 371 -5.34 -32.21 -13.92
CA VAL A 371 -4.33 -32.98 -13.20
C VAL A 371 -4.75 -34.44 -13.13
N GLY A 372 -3.78 -35.34 -13.18
CA GLY A 372 -4.00 -36.78 -13.07
C GLY A 372 -3.81 -37.28 -11.64
N PHE A 373 -4.53 -38.35 -11.30
CA PHE A 373 -4.38 -39.07 -10.04
C PHE A 373 -4.20 -40.55 -10.34
N LEU A 374 -2.98 -41.05 -10.15
CA LEU A 374 -2.65 -42.46 -10.36
C LEU A 374 -1.62 -42.86 -9.31
N ALA A 375 -2.08 -43.36 -8.17
CA ALA A 375 -1.15 -43.66 -7.10
C ALA A 375 -0.21 -44.81 -7.51
N GLY A 376 1.10 -44.60 -7.30
CA GLY A 376 2.18 -45.50 -7.68
C GLY A 376 2.89 -45.23 -9.01
N ASP A 377 2.42 -44.28 -9.83
CA ASP A 377 3.07 -43.85 -11.08
C ASP A 377 4.11 -42.75 -10.80
N VAL A 378 5.24 -43.14 -10.23
CA VAL A 378 6.23 -42.21 -9.64
C VAL A 378 7.03 -41.45 -10.70
N ASP A 379 7.09 -41.97 -11.93
CA ASP A 379 7.67 -41.26 -13.07
C ASP A 379 6.66 -40.36 -13.80
N GLY A 380 5.35 -40.55 -13.57
CA GLY A 380 4.28 -39.72 -14.09
C GLY A 380 3.98 -39.96 -15.57
N ASN A 381 4.20 -41.19 -16.06
CA ASN A 381 3.98 -41.54 -17.46
C ASN A 381 2.52 -41.96 -17.78
N GLY A 382 1.66 -42.05 -16.76
CA GLY A 382 0.25 -42.45 -16.85
C GLY A 382 0.02 -43.95 -16.70
N THR A 383 1.04 -44.75 -16.41
CA THR A 383 0.95 -46.20 -16.21
C THR A 383 1.89 -46.66 -15.09
N VAL A 384 1.39 -47.45 -14.15
CA VAL A 384 2.24 -48.05 -13.12
C VAL A 384 2.95 -49.29 -13.68
N THR A 385 4.28 -49.22 -13.77
CA THR A 385 5.15 -50.24 -14.37
C THR A 385 6.16 -50.81 -13.37
N ALA A 386 6.94 -51.80 -13.82
CA ALA A 386 8.09 -52.29 -13.03
C ALA A 386 9.18 -51.21 -12.84
N GLY A 387 9.24 -50.20 -13.72
CA GLY A 387 10.14 -49.06 -13.57
C GLY A 387 9.83 -48.26 -12.31
N ASP A 388 8.55 -48.05 -12.00
CA ASP A 388 8.10 -47.38 -10.79
C ASP A 388 8.49 -48.15 -9.53
N VAL A 389 8.29 -49.47 -9.53
CA VAL A 389 8.71 -50.35 -8.43
C VAL A 389 10.20 -50.23 -8.18
N PHE A 390 11.02 -50.28 -9.24
CA PHE A 390 12.47 -50.16 -9.14
C PHE A 390 12.88 -48.77 -8.62
N PHE A 391 12.21 -47.70 -9.05
CA PHE A 391 12.46 -46.35 -8.56
C PHE A 391 12.25 -46.24 -7.05
N VAL A 392 11.18 -46.83 -6.51
CA VAL A 392 10.91 -46.86 -5.06
C VAL A 392 11.93 -47.73 -4.33
N GLN A 393 12.25 -48.92 -4.85
CA GLN A 393 13.22 -49.85 -4.25
C GLN A 393 14.62 -49.23 -4.07
N GLN A 394 15.10 -48.46 -5.06
CA GLN A 394 16.39 -47.76 -4.97
C GLN A 394 16.47 -46.73 -3.84
N ARG A 395 15.32 -46.35 -3.25
CA ARG A 395 15.20 -45.31 -2.22
C ARG A 395 14.81 -45.86 -0.86
N LEU A 396 14.70 -47.18 -0.70
CA LEU A 396 14.37 -47.81 0.58
C LEU A 396 15.25 -47.32 1.73
N ASN A 397 14.62 -47.10 2.88
CA ASN A 397 15.19 -46.58 4.13
C ASN A 397 15.79 -45.16 4.02
N GLN A 398 15.42 -44.39 2.99
CA GLN A 398 15.79 -42.99 2.87
C GLN A 398 14.65 -42.09 3.34
N ALA A 399 15.00 -40.98 4.00
CA ALA A 399 14.03 -39.93 4.33
C ALA A 399 13.47 -39.29 3.06
N ALA A 400 12.15 -39.20 2.96
CA ALA A 400 11.44 -38.62 1.83
C ALA A 400 11.75 -37.12 1.66
N ALA A 401 11.91 -36.43 2.78
CA ALA A 401 12.17 -34.99 2.82
C ALA A 401 13.59 -34.56 2.42
N ALA A 402 14.48 -35.51 2.07
CA ALA A 402 15.81 -35.19 1.59
C ALA A 402 15.77 -34.65 0.14
N ALA A 403 16.70 -33.75 -0.20
CA ALA A 403 16.73 -33.05 -1.50
C ALA A 403 16.58 -33.97 -2.73
N GLY A 404 15.87 -33.48 -3.75
CA GLY A 404 15.65 -34.15 -5.04
C GLY A 404 14.26 -34.81 -5.15
N ASN A 405 14.11 -35.77 -6.07
CA ASN A 405 12.83 -36.45 -6.36
C ASN A 405 12.54 -37.63 -5.42
N ARG A 406 13.09 -37.64 -4.19
CA ARG A 406 12.92 -38.77 -3.25
C ARG A 406 11.53 -38.84 -2.64
N PHE A 407 10.92 -37.68 -2.40
CA PHE A 407 9.53 -37.58 -1.96
C PHE A 407 8.56 -38.34 -2.88
N LYS A 408 8.92 -38.53 -4.16
CA LYS A 408 8.10 -39.30 -5.10
C LYS A 408 8.00 -40.78 -4.76
N ALA A 409 8.97 -41.32 -4.03
CA ALA A 409 9.00 -42.74 -3.65
C ALA A 409 8.29 -43.02 -2.31
N ASP A 410 7.91 -41.99 -1.56
CA ASP A 410 7.15 -42.11 -0.30
C ASP A 410 5.66 -41.96 -0.63
N ILE A 411 5.03 -43.10 -0.93
CA ILE A 411 3.69 -43.18 -1.52
C ILE A 411 2.61 -43.03 -0.45
N ASP A 412 2.86 -43.58 0.73
CA ASP A 412 1.97 -43.44 1.91
C ASP A 412 2.20 -42.14 2.69
N VAL A 413 3.27 -41.40 2.33
CA VAL A 413 3.54 -40.04 2.77
C VAL A 413 3.91 -39.98 4.25
N ASN A 414 4.51 -41.05 4.78
CA ASN A 414 4.90 -41.14 6.18
C ASN A 414 6.21 -40.39 6.51
N GLY A 415 6.96 -39.94 5.50
CA GLY A 415 8.24 -39.24 5.63
C GLY A 415 9.47 -40.11 5.39
N THR A 416 9.32 -41.42 5.23
CA THR A 416 10.39 -42.39 4.96
C THR A 416 9.95 -43.41 3.91
N VAL A 417 10.79 -43.65 2.91
CA VAL A 417 10.54 -44.67 1.90
C VAL A 417 10.80 -46.05 2.48
N GLN A 418 9.79 -46.90 2.54
CA GLN A 418 9.83 -48.21 3.20
C GLN A 418 9.26 -49.33 2.31
N ALA A 419 9.32 -50.58 2.82
CA ALA A 419 8.80 -51.74 2.09
C ALA A 419 7.29 -51.64 1.81
N GLY A 420 6.55 -50.90 2.65
CA GLY A 420 5.13 -50.58 2.44
C GLY A 420 4.89 -49.85 1.12
N ASP A 421 5.74 -48.88 0.77
CA ASP A 421 5.65 -48.13 -0.49
C ASP A 421 5.87 -49.05 -1.70
N VAL A 422 6.89 -49.91 -1.63
CA VAL A 422 7.20 -50.87 -2.71
C VAL A 422 6.03 -51.82 -2.93
N PHE A 423 5.49 -52.38 -1.85
CA PHE A 423 4.34 -53.28 -1.92
C PHE A 423 3.10 -52.58 -2.49
N PHE A 424 2.88 -51.33 -2.11
CA PHE A 424 1.78 -50.52 -2.64
C PHE A 424 1.88 -50.35 -4.16
N VAL A 425 3.05 -49.99 -4.70
CA VAL A 425 3.26 -49.87 -6.15
C VAL A 425 3.09 -51.22 -6.85
N GLN A 426 3.63 -52.30 -6.28
CA GLN A 426 3.52 -53.66 -6.85
C GLN A 426 2.06 -54.13 -7.02
N GLN A 427 1.19 -53.82 -6.07
CA GLN A 427 -0.25 -54.16 -6.17
C GLN A 427 -0.99 -53.41 -7.29
N ARG A 428 -0.35 -52.40 -7.87
CA ARG A 428 -0.94 -51.48 -8.85
C ARG A 428 -0.33 -51.60 -10.23
N LEU A 429 0.58 -52.54 -10.44
CA LEU A 429 1.18 -52.82 -11.76
C LEU A 429 0.11 -52.95 -12.84
N ASN A 430 0.40 -52.35 -14.00
CA ASN A 430 -0.46 -52.26 -15.18
C ASN A 430 -1.74 -51.43 -14.99
N ARG A 431 -1.88 -50.68 -13.89
CA ARG A 431 -2.92 -49.65 -13.81
C ARG A 431 -2.53 -48.47 -14.68
N THR A 432 -3.49 -48.02 -15.47
CA THR A 432 -3.37 -46.85 -16.33
C THR A 432 -4.29 -45.74 -15.86
N LEU A 433 -3.86 -44.49 -16.03
CA LEU A 433 -4.68 -43.30 -15.88
C LEU A 433 -5.76 -43.30 -16.95
N GLN A 434 -7.02 -43.08 -16.56
CA GLN A 434 -8.17 -43.11 -17.47
C GLN A 434 -8.53 -41.73 -17.99
#